data_AF-A0A0W8F0T4-F1
#
_entry.id   AF-A0A0W8F0T4-F1
#
_cell.length_a   1.000
_cell.length_b   1.000
_cell.length_c   1.000
_cell.angle_alpha   90.00
_cell.angle_beta   90.00
_cell.angle_gamma   90.00
#
_symmetry.space_group_name_H-M   'P 1'
#
loop_
_entity.id
_entity.type
_entity.pdbx_description
1 polymer ?
#
loop_
_entity_poly.entity_id
_entity_poly.type
_entity_poly.pdbx_seq_one_letter_code
_entity_poly.pdbx_strand_id
1 'polypeptide(L)'
;MTEASDDPLSSILRSKREVTRLQILVEIAEHQPAIRQQEIAGKLGVTPQAVSEYIRELVDDGMVAAHGRGRYDVTRTGIEWVLSHAEALESYARHIRRDIIQQVSTWTAMAAHDLKEGDEVGVYMQDGFLYAATGLRSANGVVVIDARKGEDTGVTRLSGIIDHTEGMVHVCKVPRVQRGGSRMVNRDLLRGVTGQSGMVAAVGLEAYVALVKAGRIPDMFFGSREGAIEAAFHGIDCAIFIVDEEFTDFLKRLEGVGLSYTIHDLVTA
;
A
#
# COMPACT_ATOMS: atom_id res chain seq x y z
N MET A 1 5.53 23.58 -5.53
CA MET A 1 6.91 23.11 -5.71
C MET A 1 7.35 22.54 -4.37
N THR A 2 7.08 21.26 -4.16
CA THR A 2 7.47 20.54 -2.95
C THR A 2 8.95 20.18 -3.08
N GLU A 3 9.73 20.55 -2.07
CA GLU A 3 11.13 20.13 -1.92
C GLU A 3 11.19 18.60 -2.07
N ALA A 4 12.02 18.15 -3.00
CA ALA A 4 12.35 16.75 -3.12
C ALA A 4 12.89 16.30 -1.76
N SER A 5 12.22 15.34 -1.13
CA SER A 5 12.72 14.70 0.08
C SER A 5 14.15 14.25 -0.19
N ASP A 6 15.07 14.74 0.61
CA ASP A 6 16.50 14.42 0.58
C ASP A 6 16.71 12.99 1.12
N ASP A 7 16.02 12.03 0.50
CA ASP A 7 16.09 10.61 0.83
C ASP A 7 17.33 10.03 0.13
N PRO A 8 18.38 9.63 0.87
CA PRO A 8 19.61 9.07 0.29
C PRO A 8 19.35 7.80 -0.54
N LEU A 9 18.22 7.11 -0.32
CA LEU A 9 17.79 5.97 -1.13
C LEU A 9 17.30 6.39 -2.50
N SER A 10 16.62 7.53 -2.58
CA SER A 10 16.12 8.08 -3.84
C SER A 10 17.27 8.44 -4.78
N SER A 11 18.44 8.81 -4.25
CA SER A 11 19.61 9.15 -5.06
C SER A 11 20.36 7.91 -5.55
N ILE A 12 20.64 6.92 -4.69
CA ILE A 12 21.46 5.77 -5.09
C ILE A 12 20.73 4.79 -6.01
N LEU A 13 19.51 4.36 -5.68
CA LEU A 13 18.80 3.36 -6.49
C LEU A 13 18.26 3.91 -7.83
N ARG A 14 18.10 5.24 -7.95
CA ARG A 14 17.70 5.90 -9.20
C ARG A 14 18.90 6.27 -10.07
N SER A 15 20.08 6.47 -9.48
CA SER A 15 21.29 6.88 -10.20
C SER A 15 22.21 5.68 -10.45
N LYS A 16 22.22 5.20 -11.69
CA LYS A 16 23.18 4.17 -12.15
C LYS A 16 24.62 4.55 -11.83
N ARG A 17 24.94 5.85 -11.87
CA ARG A 17 26.26 6.39 -11.54
C ARG A 17 26.63 6.14 -10.07
N GLU A 18 25.73 6.47 -9.14
CA GLU A 18 25.96 6.30 -7.70
C GLU A 18 26.07 4.83 -7.31
N VAL A 19 25.22 3.96 -7.90
CA VAL A 19 25.33 2.51 -7.70
C VAL A 19 26.71 2.00 -8.14
N THR A 20 27.19 2.41 -9.31
CA THR A 20 28.50 1.97 -9.80
C THR A 20 29.64 2.52 -8.93
N ARG A 21 29.55 3.76 -8.43
CA ARG A 21 30.53 4.32 -7.47
C ARG A 21 30.57 3.53 -6.16
N LEU A 22 29.42 3.19 -5.59
CA LEU A 22 29.32 2.33 -4.41
C LEU A 22 29.97 0.97 -4.64
N GLN A 23 29.63 0.33 -5.75
CA GLN A 23 30.20 -0.97 -6.10
C GLN A 23 31.72 -0.92 -6.27
N ILE A 24 32.26 0.11 -6.93
CA ILE A 24 33.71 0.28 -7.07
C ILE A 24 34.38 0.52 -5.71
N LEU A 25 33.79 1.34 -4.84
CA LEU A 25 34.32 1.57 -3.49
C LEU A 25 34.35 0.28 -2.66
N VAL A 26 33.29 -0.54 -2.73
CA VAL A 26 33.24 -1.85 -2.06
C VAL A 26 34.32 -2.79 -2.59
N GLU A 27 34.49 -2.87 -3.91
CA GLU A 27 35.53 -3.71 -4.53
C GLU A 27 36.93 -3.29 -4.12
N ILE A 28 37.20 -1.97 -4.04
CA ILE A 28 38.47 -1.47 -3.54
C ILE A 28 38.61 -1.79 -2.05
N ALA A 29 37.59 -1.54 -1.22
CA ALA A 29 37.65 -1.79 0.22
C ALA A 29 37.94 -3.26 0.57
N GLU A 30 37.38 -4.19 -0.20
CA GLU A 30 37.55 -5.64 0.00
C GLU A 30 38.95 -6.13 -0.41
N HIS A 31 39.60 -5.49 -1.40
CA HIS A 31 40.84 -5.98 -2.02
C HIS A 31 42.02 -5.00 -1.91
N GLN A 32 41.85 -3.89 -1.19
CA GLN A 32 42.89 -2.89 -1.00
C GLN A 32 44.14 -3.49 -0.32
N PRO A 33 45.34 -2.99 -0.64
CA PRO A 33 45.57 -1.94 -1.63
C PRO A 33 45.63 -2.47 -3.08
N ALA A 34 45.69 -3.79 -3.31
CA ALA A 34 46.14 -4.37 -4.57
C ALA A 34 44.99 -4.90 -5.45
N ILE A 35 44.32 -4.02 -6.19
CA ILE A 35 43.26 -4.39 -7.13
C ILE A 35 43.42 -3.69 -8.48
N ARG A 36 43.31 -4.44 -9.59
CA ARG A 36 43.41 -3.89 -10.95
C ARG A 36 42.06 -3.44 -11.46
N GLN A 37 42.04 -2.35 -12.24
CA GLN A 37 40.81 -1.84 -12.86
C GLN A 37 40.10 -2.87 -13.76
N GLN A 38 40.87 -3.76 -14.41
CA GLN A 38 40.32 -4.85 -15.22
C GLN A 38 39.53 -5.86 -14.38
N GLU A 39 39.95 -6.12 -13.14
CA GLU A 39 39.28 -7.06 -12.24
C GLU A 39 37.96 -6.47 -11.74
N ILE A 40 37.97 -5.19 -11.35
CA ILE A 40 36.76 -4.42 -10.98
C ILE A 40 35.79 -4.39 -12.16
N ALA A 41 36.27 -4.09 -13.36
CA ALA A 41 35.46 -4.04 -14.58
C ALA A 41 34.78 -5.40 -14.87
N GLY A 42 35.52 -6.50 -14.72
CA GLY A 42 35.00 -7.86 -14.89
C GLY A 42 33.88 -8.20 -13.92
N LYS A 43 34.02 -7.83 -12.65
CA LYS A 43 32.99 -8.07 -11.62
C LYS A 43 31.73 -7.22 -11.82
N LEU A 44 31.90 -5.97 -12.23
CA LEU A 44 30.78 -5.02 -12.38
C LEU A 44 30.12 -5.04 -13.77
N GLY A 45 30.66 -5.83 -14.71
CA GLY A 45 30.13 -5.90 -16.08
C GLY A 45 30.26 -4.59 -16.87
N VAL A 46 31.28 -3.79 -16.55
CA VAL A 46 31.57 -2.49 -17.20
C VAL A 46 32.93 -2.53 -17.89
N THR A 47 33.27 -1.50 -18.66
CA THR A 47 34.59 -1.43 -19.32
C THR A 47 35.67 -0.95 -18.34
N PRO A 48 36.94 -1.40 -18.48
CA PRO A 48 38.05 -0.87 -17.67
C PRO A 48 38.21 0.66 -17.79
N GLN A 49 37.86 1.24 -18.93
CA GLN A 49 37.86 2.69 -19.15
C GLN A 49 36.82 3.39 -18.26
N ALA A 50 35.61 2.85 -18.16
CA ALA A 50 34.58 3.37 -17.27
C ALA A 50 35.03 3.30 -15.80
N VAL A 51 35.63 2.19 -15.38
CA VAL A 51 36.22 2.06 -14.02
C VAL A 51 37.30 3.11 -13.78
N SER A 52 38.15 3.38 -14.78
CA SER A 52 39.19 4.41 -14.69
C SER A 52 38.62 5.82 -14.50
N GLU A 53 37.52 6.13 -15.19
CA GLU A 53 36.81 7.41 -15.00
C GLU A 53 36.20 7.52 -13.60
N TYR A 54 35.50 6.48 -13.14
CA TYR A 54 34.92 6.47 -11.79
C TYR A 54 35.98 6.57 -10.69
N ILE A 55 37.10 5.86 -10.81
CA ILE A 55 38.19 5.96 -9.83
C ILE A 55 38.77 7.37 -9.83
N ARG A 56 38.91 8.03 -10.99
CA ARG A 56 39.37 9.42 -11.05
C ARG A 56 38.42 10.34 -10.28
N GLU A 57 37.12 10.23 -10.52
CA GLU A 57 36.12 11.01 -9.79
C GLU A 57 36.15 10.72 -8.28
N LEU A 58 36.26 9.45 -7.89
CA LEU A 58 36.36 9.06 -6.47
C LEU A 58 37.64 9.57 -5.80
N VAL A 59 38.73 9.71 -6.54
CA VAL A 59 39.97 10.34 -6.06
C VAL A 59 39.78 11.86 -5.93
N ASP A 60 39.16 12.50 -6.93
CA ASP A 60 38.86 13.94 -6.93
C ASP A 60 37.93 14.31 -5.76
N ASP A 61 36.98 13.43 -5.44
CA ASP A 61 36.04 13.56 -4.31
C ASP A 61 36.66 13.13 -2.96
N GLY A 62 37.94 12.73 -2.93
CA GLY A 62 38.66 12.34 -1.72
C GLY A 62 38.17 11.04 -1.09
N MET A 63 37.42 10.21 -1.81
CA MET A 63 36.90 8.91 -1.36
C MET A 63 37.90 7.77 -1.57
N VAL A 64 38.83 7.91 -2.52
CA VAL A 64 39.89 6.93 -2.83
C VAL A 64 41.26 7.61 -2.85
N ALA A 65 42.28 6.94 -2.31
CA ALA A 65 43.67 7.30 -2.47
C ALA A 65 44.33 6.37 -3.50
N ALA A 66 44.95 6.93 -4.54
CA ALA A 66 45.65 6.16 -5.58
C ALA A 66 47.17 6.21 -5.38
N HIS A 67 47.80 5.03 -5.24
CA HIS A 67 49.24 4.88 -4.99
C HIS A 67 50.03 4.40 -6.22
N GLY A 68 49.40 4.44 -7.39
CA GLY A 68 49.96 3.96 -8.65
C GLY A 68 49.00 3.02 -9.37
N ARG A 69 49.46 2.42 -10.48
CA ARG A 69 48.60 1.54 -11.29
C ARG A 69 48.20 0.30 -10.48
N GLY A 70 46.89 0.15 -10.27
CA GLY A 70 46.32 -1.01 -9.57
C GLY A 70 46.57 -1.00 -8.07
N ARG A 71 46.86 0.17 -7.48
CA ARG A 71 46.99 0.33 -6.03
C ARG A 71 46.07 1.44 -5.51
N TYR A 72 45.03 1.06 -4.79
CA TYR A 72 43.98 1.96 -4.30
C TYR A 72 43.62 1.64 -2.86
N ASP A 73 43.46 2.67 -2.04
CA ASP A 73 42.96 2.55 -0.67
C ASP A 73 41.69 3.41 -0.54
N VAL A 74 40.67 2.89 0.14
CA VAL A 74 39.46 3.68 0.43
C VAL A 74 39.77 4.58 1.61
N THR A 75 39.51 5.88 1.45
CA THR A 75 39.74 6.84 2.52
C THR A 75 38.68 6.71 3.60
N ARG A 76 38.87 7.36 4.74
CA ARG A 76 37.84 7.46 5.79
C ARG A 76 36.52 7.99 5.24
N THR A 77 36.57 9.02 4.41
CA THR A 77 35.39 9.61 3.75
C THR A 77 34.70 8.60 2.85
N GLY A 78 35.46 7.80 2.09
CA GLY A 78 34.91 6.71 1.29
C GLY A 78 34.23 5.63 2.13
N ILE A 79 34.83 5.25 3.26
CA ILE A 79 34.24 4.26 4.19
C ILE A 79 32.94 4.78 4.82
N GLU A 80 32.94 6.03 5.31
CA GLU A 80 31.73 6.66 5.88
C GLU A 80 30.61 6.76 4.84
N TRP A 81 30.95 7.05 3.59
CA TRP A 81 30.01 7.08 2.48
C TRP A 81 29.45 5.68 2.14
N VAL A 82 30.28 4.64 2.13
CA VAL A 82 29.82 3.26 1.92
C VAL A 82 28.87 2.82 3.04
N LEU A 83 29.21 3.13 4.30
CA LEU A 83 28.42 2.73 5.46
C LEU A 83 27.03 3.37 5.44
N SER A 84 26.95 4.69 5.18
CA SER A 84 25.66 5.40 5.14
C SER A 84 24.72 4.86 4.06
N HIS A 85 25.26 4.51 2.89
CA HIS A 85 24.46 3.94 1.80
C HIS A 85 24.06 2.48 2.06
N ALA A 86 24.90 1.70 2.75
CA ALA A 86 24.55 0.35 3.17
C ALA A 86 23.38 0.35 4.19
N GLU A 87 23.42 1.24 5.18
CA GLU A 87 22.32 1.42 6.15
C GLU A 87 21.02 1.85 5.46
N ALA A 88 21.13 2.76 4.50
CA ALA A 88 19.99 3.21 3.70
C ALA A 88 19.36 2.03 2.94
N LEU A 89 20.17 1.23 2.22
CA LEU A 89 19.71 0.03 1.51
C LEU A 89 19.05 -1.00 2.44
N GLU A 90 19.60 -1.22 3.64
CA GLU A 90 19.00 -2.12 4.63
C GLU A 90 17.63 -1.62 5.10
N SER A 91 17.53 -0.32 5.38
CA SER A 91 16.27 0.32 5.79
C SER A 91 15.20 0.17 4.71
N TYR A 92 15.55 0.36 3.44
CA TYR A 92 14.63 0.17 2.31
C TYR A 92 14.15 -1.27 2.17
N ALA A 93 15.07 -2.24 2.23
CA ALA A 93 14.71 -3.66 2.18
C ALA A 93 13.77 -4.04 3.33
N ARG A 94 14.00 -3.47 4.52
CA ARG A 94 13.14 -3.65 5.69
C ARG A 94 11.76 -3.04 5.47
N HIS A 95 11.68 -1.84 4.93
CA HIS A 95 10.43 -1.15 4.59
C HIS A 95 9.61 -1.97 3.57
N ILE A 96 10.23 -2.47 2.49
CA ILE A 96 9.56 -3.34 1.53
C ILE A 96 8.97 -4.57 2.22
N ARG A 97 9.75 -5.23 3.08
CA ARG A 97 9.33 -6.49 3.71
C ARG A 97 8.28 -6.31 4.81
N ARG A 98 8.26 -5.17 5.50
CA ARG A 98 7.36 -4.96 6.65
C ARG A 98 6.12 -4.15 6.29
N ASP A 99 6.31 -3.13 5.48
CA ASP A 99 5.29 -2.08 5.30
C ASP A 99 4.60 -2.21 3.94
N ILE A 100 5.24 -2.83 2.94
CA ILE A 100 4.69 -3.01 1.58
C ILE A 100 4.21 -4.44 1.37
N ILE A 101 5.08 -5.43 1.57
CA ILE A 101 4.76 -6.84 1.42
C ILE A 101 4.54 -7.40 2.82
N GLN A 102 3.35 -7.23 3.39
CA GLN A 102 3.01 -7.95 4.62
C GLN A 102 3.02 -9.45 4.31
N GLN A 103 4.12 -10.14 4.61
CA GLN A 103 4.18 -11.60 4.61
C GLN A 103 3.38 -12.10 5.81
N VAL A 104 2.06 -12.10 5.68
CA VAL A 104 1.17 -12.78 6.62
C VAL A 104 1.40 -14.28 6.44
N SER A 105 2.01 -14.93 7.44
CA SER A 105 2.32 -16.37 7.37
C SER A 105 1.06 -17.23 7.32
N THR A 106 -0.02 -16.75 7.95
CA THR A 106 -1.31 -17.42 8.05
C THR A 106 -2.42 -16.39 7.87
N TRP A 107 -3.18 -16.53 6.80
CA TRP A 107 -4.35 -15.69 6.52
C TRP A 107 -5.57 -16.26 7.23
N THR A 108 -6.27 -15.43 7.99
CA THR A 108 -7.56 -15.83 8.57
C THR A 108 -8.65 -15.63 7.53
N ALA A 109 -9.40 -16.69 7.26
CA ALA A 109 -10.53 -16.69 6.34
C ALA A 109 -11.73 -17.38 6.99
N MET A 110 -12.94 -17.08 6.52
CA MET A 110 -14.15 -17.78 6.92
C MET A 110 -14.32 -19.07 6.10
N ALA A 111 -14.58 -20.19 6.77
CA ALA A 111 -14.79 -21.46 6.11
C ALA A 111 -16.14 -21.48 5.38
N ALA A 112 -16.15 -21.62 4.05
CA ALA A 112 -17.39 -21.64 3.25
C ALA A 112 -18.22 -22.92 3.45
N HIS A 113 -17.57 -23.99 3.91
CA HIS A 113 -18.11 -25.28 4.33
C HIS A 113 -17.12 -25.91 5.33
N ASP A 114 -17.41 -27.11 5.83
CA ASP A 114 -16.49 -27.80 6.73
C ASP A 114 -15.16 -28.10 6.03
N LEU A 115 -14.06 -27.66 6.64
CA LEU A 115 -12.68 -27.83 6.17
C LEU A 115 -11.87 -28.58 7.21
N LYS A 116 -10.91 -29.39 6.76
CA LYS A 116 -9.98 -30.11 7.63
C LYS A 116 -8.57 -29.57 7.51
N GLU A 117 -7.82 -29.68 8.59
CA GLU A 117 -6.38 -29.43 8.60
C GLU A 117 -5.70 -30.22 7.48
N GLY A 118 -4.88 -29.53 6.69
CA GLY A 118 -4.18 -30.08 5.54
C GLY A 118 -4.93 -30.00 4.21
N ASP A 119 -6.20 -29.60 4.20
CA ASP A 119 -6.96 -29.41 2.96
C ASP A 119 -6.36 -28.30 2.09
N GLU A 120 -6.21 -28.56 0.80
CA GLU A 120 -5.90 -27.54 -0.20
C GLU A 120 -7.18 -26.77 -0.54
N VAL A 121 -7.12 -25.45 -0.36
CA VAL A 121 -8.27 -24.55 -0.51
C VAL A 121 -7.92 -23.37 -1.40
N GLY A 122 -8.90 -22.96 -2.20
CA GLY A 122 -8.91 -21.66 -2.85
C GLY A 122 -9.46 -20.61 -1.89
N VAL A 123 -8.87 -19.42 -1.91
CA VAL A 123 -9.35 -18.26 -1.14
C VAL A 123 -9.96 -17.22 -2.06
N TYR A 124 -10.96 -16.47 -1.57
CA TYR A 124 -11.64 -15.44 -2.35
C TYR A 124 -12.36 -14.44 -1.45
N MET A 125 -12.54 -13.21 -1.93
CA MET A 125 -13.36 -12.20 -1.25
C MET A 125 -14.84 -12.42 -1.57
N GLN A 126 -15.69 -12.34 -0.55
CA GLN A 126 -17.14 -12.30 -0.70
C GLN A 126 -17.75 -11.47 0.44
N ASP A 127 -18.64 -10.54 0.09
CA ASP A 127 -19.39 -9.71 1.05
C ASP A 127 -18.48 -8.98 2.07
N GLY A 128 -17.28 -8.57 1.66
CA GLY A 128 -16.30 -7.91 2.51
C GLY A 128 -15.38 -8.83 3.31
N PHE A 129 -15.60 -10.15 3.26
CA PHE A 129 -14.83 -11.13 4.02
C PHE A 129 -14.01 -12.03 3.11
N LEU A 130 -12.85 -12.44 3.61
CA LEU A 130 -12.06 -13.48 2.97
C LEU A 130 -12.64 -14.85 3.32
N TYR A 131 -12.96 -15.65 2.31
CA TYR A 131 -13.45 -17.02 2.47
C TYR A 131 -12.41 -18.03 2.00
N ALA A 132 -12.47 -19.23 2.58
CA ALA A 132 -11.73 -20.40 2.16
C ALA A 132 -12.72 -21.52 1.78
N ALA A 133 -12.46 -22.20 0.66
CA ALA A 133 -13.27 -23.31 0.17
C ALA A 133 -12.40 -24.34 -0.56
N THR A 134 -12.80 -25.61 -0.54
CA THR A 134 -12.22 -26.60 -1.44
C THR A 134 -12.39 -26.20 -2.92
N GLY A 135 -11.39 -26.54 -3.73
CA GLY A 135 -11.32 -26.18 -5.14
C GLY A 135 -10.40 -24.99 -5.41
N LEU A 136 -9.52 -25.14 -6.40
CA LEU A 136 -8.50 -24.15 -6.70
C LEU A 136 -9.10 -22.88 -7.32
N ARG A 137 -8.54 -21.73 -6.94
CA ARG A 137 -8.85 -20.39 -7.45
C ARG A 137 -7.56 -19.67 -7.86
N SER A 138 -7.67 -18.37 -8.13
CA SER A 138 -6.55 -17.47 -8.43
C SER A 138 -5.53 -17.38 -7.28
N ALA A 139 -5.98 -17.54 -6.04
CA ALA A 139 -5.14 -17.74 -4.87
C ALA A 139 -5.52 -19.01 -4.10
N ASN A 140 -4.50 -19.77 -3.69
CA ASN A 140 -4.66 -21.08 -3.03
C ASN A 140 -3.71 -21.20 -1.84
N GLY A 141 -4.09 -21.99 -0.84
CA GLY A 141 -3.25 -22.32 0.29
C GLY A 141 -3.71 -23.60 0.99
N VAL A 142 -3.22 -23.79 2.20
CA VAL A 142 -3.49 -25.00 2.99
C VAL A 142 -4.04 -24.64 4.36
N VAL A 143 -5.14 -25.30 4.72
CA VAL A 143 -5.81 -25.17 6.01
C VAL A 143 -4.90 -25.67 7.14
N VAL A 144 -4.78 -24.92 8.23
CA VAL A 144 -3.96 -25.31 9.39
C VAL A 144 -4.76 -25.79 10.59
N ILE A 145 -6.08 -25.65 10.55
CA ILE A 145 -6.96 -26.08 11.64
C ILE A 145 -8.32 -26.46 11.06
N ASP A 146 -8.88 -27.56 11.56
CA ASP A 146 -10.26 -27.95 11.29
C ASP A 146 -11.21 -26.79 11.59
N ALA A 147 -12.12 -26.49 10.66
CA ALA A 147 -13.11 -25.44 10.82
C ALA A 147 -14.44 -25.87 10.22
N ARG A 148 -15.54 -25.64 10.95
CA ARG A 148 -16.88 -25.84 10.41
C ARG A 148 -17.29 -24.66 9.56
N LYS A 149 -18.31 -24.86 8.72
CA LYS A 149 -18.91 -23.77 7.95
C LYS A 149 -19.21 -22.54 8.81
N GLY A 150 -18.65 -21.40 8.43
CA GLY A 150 -18.84 -20.10 9.08
C GLY A 150 -17.87 -19.80 10.23
N GLU A 151 -17.02 -20.75 10.62
CA GLU A 151 -15.95 -20.53 11.59
C GLU A 151 -14.72 -19.91 10.90
N ASP A 152 -13.85 -19.29 11.68
CA ASP A 152 -12.55 -18.84 11.21
C ASP A 152 -11.60 -20.04 11.00
N THR A 153 -10.83 -19.98 9.93
CA THR A 153 -9.77 -20.93 9.61
C THR A 153 -8.51 -20.19 9.21
N GLY A 154 -7.35 -20.79 9.52
CA GLY A 154 -6.06 -20.30 9.05
C GLY A 154 -5.68 -20.96 7.73
N VAL A 155 -5.29 -20.15 6.75
CA VAL A 155 -4.76 -20.60 5.47
C VAL A 155 -3.29 -20.19 5.36
N THR A 156 -2.40 -21.16 5.22
CA THR A 156 -0.96 -20.95 5.05
C THR A 156 -0.51 -21.24 3.63
N ARG A 157 0.75 -20.90 3.33
CA ARG A 157 1.36 -21.15 2.01
C ARG A 157 0.53 -20.57 0.86
N LEU A 158 -0.04 -19.39 1.10
CA LEU A 158 -0.85 -18.72 0.11
C LEU A 158 0.00 -18.45 -1.13
N SER A 159 -0.48 -18.89 -2.28
CA SER A 159 0.17 -18.72 -3.57
C SER A 159 -0.86 -18.21 -4.58
N GLY A 160 -0.45 -17.28 -5.43
CA GLY A 160 -1.34 -16.57 -6.34
C GLY A 160 -1.83 -15.23 -5.78
N ILE A 161 -2.77 -14.60 -6.47
CA ILE A 161 -3.33 -13.29 -6.15
C ILE A 161 -4.82 -13.48 -5.86
N ILE A 162 -5.29 -12.96 -4.72
CA ILE A 162 -6.71 -13.01 -4.38
C ILE A 162 -7.45 -12.07 -5.31
N ASP A 163 -8.37 -12.61 -6.11
CA ASP A 163 -9.25 -11.75 -6.91
C ASP A 163 -10.09 -10.88 -5.98
N HIS A 164 -9.93 -9.59 -6.17
CA HIS A 164 -10.56 -8.56 -5.36
C HIS A 164 -10.99 -7.43 -6.29
N THR A 165 -12.21 -6.95 -6.05
CA THR A 165 -12.79 -5.80 -6.73
C THR A 165 -13.19 -4.82 -5.65
N GLU A 166 -12.76 -3.58 -5.76
CA GLU A 166 -13.17 -2.51 -4.86
C GLU A 166 -14.63 -2.12 -5.12
N GLY A 167 -15.35 -1.81 -4.04
CA GLY A 167 -16.70 -1.26 -4.09
C GLY A 167 -16.69 0.22 -4.44
N MET A 168 -17.85 0.74 -4.80
CA MET A 168 -18.07 2.15 -5.08
C MET A 168 -18.62 2.90 -3.86
N VAL A 169 -18.17 4.13 -3.65
CA VAL A 169 -18.72 5.01 -2.61
C VAL A 169 -19.73 6.00 -3.21
N HIS A 170 -20.98 5.89 -2.80
CA HIS A 170 -22.07 6.82 -3.11
C HIS A 170 -22.10 7.95 -2.07
N VAL A 171 -21.59 9.11 -2.42
CA VAL A 171 -21.51 10.28 -1.52
C VAL A 171 -22.78 11.12 -1.65
N CYS A 172 -23.60 11.11 -0.61
CA CYS A 172 -24.91 11.74 -0.57
C CYS A 172 -24.86 13.00 0.30
N LYS A 173 -24.95 14.17 -0.34
CA LYS A 173 -24.84 15.45 0.37
C LYS A 173 -26.13 15.78 1.12
N VAL A 174 -25.99 16.22 2.37
CA VAL A 174 -27.11 16.63 3.25
C VAL A 174 -26.89 18.06 3.73
N PRO A 175 -27.85 18.97 3.52
CA PRO A 175 -27.73 20.34 3.99
C PRO A 175 -27.58 20.41 5.52
N ARG A 176 -26.99 21.51 6.00
CA ARG A 176 -26.98 21.84 7.43
C ARG A 176 -28.37 22.22 7.92
N VAL A 177 -28.63 22.06 9.22
CA VAL A 177 -29.94 22.33 9.83
C VAL A 177 -30.46 23.76 9.57
N GLN A 178 -29.57 24.75 9.49
CA GLN A 178 -29.91 26.16 9.19
C GLN A 178 -30.46 26.32 7.76
N ARG A 179 -30.13 25.39 6.86
CA ARG A 179 -30.62 25.31 5.48
C ARG A 179 -31.70 24.24 5.30
N GLY A 180 -32.40 23.88 6.37
CA GLY A 180 -33.49 22.90 6.38
C GLY A 180 -33.07 21.47 6.72
N GLY A 181 -31.78 21.14 6.64
CA GLY A 181 -31.24 19.86 7.11
C GLY A 181 -31.90 18.64 6.47
N SER A 182 -32.20 17.64 7.31
CA SER A 182 -32.93 16.42 6.93
C SER A 182 -34.31 16.64 6.30
N ARG A 183 -34.89 17.85 6.38
CA ARG A 183 -36.19 18.15 5.78
C ARG A 183 -36.10 18.40 4.27
N MET A 184 -34.91 18.77 3.78
CA MET A 184 -34.66 19.04 2.37
C MET A 184 -34.27 17.78 1.58
N VAL A 185 -34.09 16.64 2.26
CA VAL A 185 -33.63 15.41 1.62
C VAL A 185 -34.82 14.66 1.03
N ASN A 186 -34.76 14.37 -0.27
CA ASN A 186 -35.72 13.53 -0.99
C ASN A 186 -35.61 12.09 -0.48
N ARG A 187 -36.70 11.57 0.10
CA ARG A 187 -36.73 10.23 0.69
C ARG A 187 -36.69 9.12 -0.34
N ASP A 188 -37.24 9.33 -1.53
CA ASP A 188 -37.29 8.30 -2.56
C ASP A 188 -35.92 8.12 -3.22
N LEU A 189 -35.21 9.22 -3.49
CA LEU A 189 -33.82 9.17 -3.97
C LEU A 189 -32.90 8.54 -2.93
N LEU A 190 -33.03 8.94 -1.66
CA LEU A 190 -32.28 8.35 -0.55
C LEU A 190 -32.49 6.83 -0.50
N ARG A 191 -33.74 6.36 -0.58
CA ARG A 191 -34.06 4.92 -0.59
C ARG A 191 -33.45 4.20 -1.77
N GLY A 192 -33.49 4.81 -2.96
CA GLY A 192 -32.85 4.29 -4.16
C GLY A 192 -31.35 4.01 -3.96
N VAL A 193 -30.62 4.99 -3.42
CA VAL A 193 -29.18 4.83 -3.14
C VAL A 193 -28.95 3.77 -2.07
N THR A 194 -29.67 3.82 -0.94
CA THR A 194 -29.47 2.85 0.15
C THR A 194 -29.82 1.41 -0.22
N GLY A 195 -30.74 1.21 -1.19
CA GLY A 195 -31.13 -0.13 -1.64
C GLY A 195 -30.10 -0.80 -2.53
N GLN A 196 -29.14 -0.04 -3.06
CA GLN A 196 -28.05 -0.53 -3.91
C GLN A 196 -26.73 -0.70 -3.14
N SER A 197 -26.66 -0.25 -1.88
CA SER A 197 -25.44 -0.26 -1.08
C SER A 197 -25.48 -1.35 -0.02
N GLY A 198 -24.40 -2.10 0.10
CA GLY A 198 -24.22 -3.12 1.15
C GLY A 198 -23.93 -2.50 2.53
N MET A 199 -23.39 -1.28 2.58
CA MET A 199 -23.25 -0.52 3.82
C MET A 199 -23.73 0.92 3.70
N VAL A 200 -24.40 1.42 4.73
CA VAL A 200 -24.94 2.77 4.82
C VAL A 200 -24.36 3.49 6.03
N ALA A 201 -23.70 4.60 5.77
CA ALA A 201 -23.01 5.43 6.75
C ALA A 201 -23.65 6.82 6.85
N ALA A 202 -23.60 7.42 8.04
CA ALA A 202 -23.99 8.81 8.27
C ALA A 202 -22.86 9.62 8.93
N VAL A 203 -22.69 10.84 8.47
CA VAL A 203 -21.78 11.85 9.01
C VAL A 203 -22.59 13.11 9.29
N GLY A 204 -22.74 13.43 10.57
CA GLY A 204 -23.57 14.55 11.04
C GLY A 204 -25.01 14.14 11.36
N LEU A 205 -25.63 14.84 12.31
CA LEU A 205 -26.96 14.49 12.82
C LEU A 205 -28.06 14.67 11.78
N GLU A 206 -27.93 15.64 10.87
CA GLU A 206 -28.89 15.85 9.78
C GLU A 206 -28.96 14.64 8.85
N ALA A 207 -27.80 14.05 8.52
CA ALA A 207 -27.72 12.82 7.73
C ALA A 207 -28.36 11.63 8.45
N TYR A 208 -28.04 11.44 9.73
CA TYR A 208 -28.65 10.41 10.56
C TYR A 208 -30.18 10.53 10.60
N VAL A 209 -30.71 11.73 10.86
CA VAL A 209 -32.15 11.98 10.91
C VAL A 209 -32.80 11.78 9.54
N ALA A 210 -32.13 12.13 8.45
CA ALA A 210 -32.64 11.89 7.10
C ALA A 210 -32.82 10.39 6.82
N LEU A 211 -31.82 9.57 7.17
CA LEU A 211 -31.89 8.11 7.06
C LEU A 211 -33.02 7.52 7.90
N VAL A 212 -33.12 7.91 9.18
CA VAL A 212 -34.18 7.42 10.08
C VAL A 212 -35.57 7.77 9.55
N LYS A 213 -35.78 8.99 9.04
CA LYS A 213 -37.05 9.42 8.41
C LYS A 213 -37.39 8.62 7.15
N ALA A 214 -36.40 8.06 6.47
CA ALA A 214 -36.60 7.18 5.33
C ALA A 214 -36.84 5.72 5.74
N GLY A 215 -36.69 5.38 7.03
CA GLY A 215 -36.85 4.03 7.56
C GLY A 215 -35.56 3.20 7.55
N ARG A 216 -34.38 3.83 7.38
CA ARG A 216 -33.07 3.17 7.41
C ARG A 216 -32.30 3.61 8.65
N ILE A 217 -31.83 2.64 9.43
CA ILE A 217 -30.83 2.89 10.46
C ILE A 217 -29.46 2.76 9.79
N PRO A 218 -28.55 3.76 9.89
CA PRO A 218 -27.20 3.62 9.35
C PRO A 218 -26.47 2.50 10.07
N ASP A 219 -25.69 1.74 9.32
CA ASP A 219 -24.77 0.73 9.83
C ASP A 219 -23.64 1.38 10.64
N MET A 220 -23.27 2.61 10.27
CA MET A 220 -22.23 3.39 10.94
C MET A 220 -22.60 4.87 11.09
N PHE A 221 -22.42 5.39 12.29
CA PHE A 221 -22.48 6.83 12.57
C PHE A 221 -21.15 7.36 13.13
N PHE A 222 -20.56 6.60 14.07
CA PHE A 222 -19.20 6.85 14.55
C PHE A 222 -18.21 6.12 13.66
N GLY A 223 -17.04 6.74 13.40
CA GLY A 223 -16.02 6.17 12.51
C GLY A 223 -16.48 6.00 11.05
N SER A 224 -17.62 6.59 10.67
CA SER A 224 -18.32 6.32 9.42
C SER A 224 -17.52 6.63 8.16
N ARG A 225 -16.63 7.64 8.18
CA ARG A 225 -15.76 7.98 7.06
C ARG A 225 -14.77 6.86 6.74
N GLU A 226 -13.95 6.48 7.73
CA GLU A 226 -12.97 5.41 7.54
C GLU A 226 -13.67 4.05 7.38
N GLY A 227 -14.75 3.80 8.11
CA GLY A 227 -15.52 2.56 7.94
C GLY A 227 -16.09 2.37 6.54
N ALA A 228 -16.56 3.44 5.88
CA ALA A 228 -17.02 3.37 4.49
C ALA A 228 -15.87 3.12 3.50
N ILE A 229 -14.70 3.72 3.76
CA ILE A 229 -13.49 3.50 2.96
C ILE A 229 -13.04 2.04 3.07
N GLU A 230 -12.93 1.52 4.30
CA GLU A 230 -12.54 0.13 4.54
C GLU A 230 -13.53 -0.86 3.91
N ALA A 231 -14.84 -0.64 4.08
CA ALA A 231 -15.85 -1.49 3.46
C ALA A 231 -15.76 -1.50 1.93
N ALA A 232 -15.56 -0.33 1.30
CA ALA A 232 -15.34 -0.23 -0.15
C ALA A 232 -14.05 -0.94 -0.58
N PHE A 233 -12.96 -0.80 0.18
CA PHE A 233 -11.74 -1.56 -0.06
C PHE A 233 -11.93 -3.07 0.08
N HIS A 234 -12.96 -3.55 0.76
CA HIS A 234 -13.26 -4.99 0.82
C HIS A 234 -14.34 -5.41 -0.19
N GLY A 235 -14.68 -4.54 -1.13
CA GLY A 235 -15.60 -4.83 -2.25
C GLY A 235 -17.07 -4.56 -1.95
N ILE A 236 -17.38 -3.81 -0.89
CA ILE A 236 -18.75 -3.45 -0.54
C ILE A 236 -19.10 -2.08 -1.09
N ASP A 237 -20.14 -2.00 -1.92
CA ASP A 237 -20.71 -0.72 -2.32
C ASP A 237 -21.30 0.01 -1.11
N CYS A 238 -20.85 1.23 -0.88
CA CYS A 238 -21.17 2.00 0.32
C CYS A 238 -21.96 3.26 -0.03
N ALA A 239 -22.96 3.61 0.77
CA ALA A 239 -23.61 4.92 0.72
C ALA A 239 -23.27 5.72 1.97
N ILE A 240 -22.72 6.92 1.80
CA ILE A 240 -22.41 7.81 2.91
C ILE A 240 -23.19 9.11 2.80
N PHE A 241 -24.02 9.37 3.80
CA PHE A 241 -24.81 10.58 3.92
C PHE A 241 -24.04 11.57 4.77
N ILE A 242 -23.64 12.68 4.19
CA ILE A 242 -22.64 13.58 4.79
C ILE A 242 -23.11 15.03 4.75
N VAL A 243 -22.97 15.71 5.87
CA VAL A 243 -23.27 17.14 5.95
C VAL A 243 -22.32 17.97 5.09
N ASP A 244 -22.83 19.06 4.51
CA ASP A 244 -22.10 19.93 3.57
C ASP A 244 -20.67 20.30 4.02
N GLU A 245 -20.46 20.55 5.31
CA GLU A 245 -19.18 20.99 5.88
C GLU A 245 -18.09 19.90 5.81
N GLU A 246 -18.48 18.64 5.91
CA GLU A 246 -17.56 17.49 5.92
C GLU A 246 -17.36 16.89 4.51
N PHE A 247 -18.22 17.26 3.56
CA PHE A 247 -18.27 16.69 2.21
C PHE A 247 -16.95 16.83 1.46
N THR A 248 -16.39 18.04 1.40
CA THR A 248 -15.18 18.32 0.62
C THR A 248 -13.96 17.59 1.15
N ASP A 249 -13.80 17.52 2.47
CA ASP A 249 -12.65 16.84 3.07
C ASP A 249 -12.75 15.32 2.92
N PHE A 250 -13.98 14.77 2.96
CA PHE A 250 -14.19 13.36 2.66
C PHE A 250 -13.91 13.01 1.19
N LEU A 251 -14.26 13.86 0.23
CA LEU A 251 -13.90 13.63 -1.18
C LEU A 251 -12.39 13.60 -1.40
N LYS A 252 -11.64 14.54 -0.81
CA LYS A 252 -10.17 14.52 -0.85
C LYS A 252 -9.61 13.23 -0.26
N ARG A 253 -10.24 12.71 0.80
CA ARG A 253 -9.85 11.45 1.42
C ARG A 253 -10.05 10.27 0.46
N LEU A 254 -11.20 10.18 -0.20
CA LEU A 254 -11.48 9.15 -1.23
C LEU A 254 -10.48 9.22 -2.39
N GLU A 255 -10.22 10.41 -2.92
CA GLU A 255 -9.23 10.62 -3.98
C GLU A 255 -7.82 10.25 -3.54
N GLY A 256 -7.45 10.59 -2.30
CA GLY A 256 -6.15 10.27 -1.73
C GLY A 256 -5.89 8.77 -1.55
N VAL A 257 -6.96 7.97 -1.37
CA VAL A 257 -6.87 6.50 -1.27
C VAL A 257 -7.16 5.78 -2.60
N GLY A 258 -7.56 6.52 -3.65
CA GLY A 258 -7.78 5.97 -4.99
C GLY A 258 -9.11 5.25 -5.22
N LEU A 259 -10.09 5.38 -4.31
CA LEU A 259 -11.39 4.72 -4.42
C LEU A 259 -12.32 5.43 -5.41
N SER A 260 -13.08 4.64 -6.16
CA SER A 260 -14.13 5.14 -7.07
C SER A 260 -15.35 5.64 -6.29
N TYR A 261 -15.89 6.79 -6.70
CA TYR A 261 -17.06 7.38 -6.04
C TYR A 261 -18.03 8.05 -7.01
N THR A 262 -19.30 8.13 -6.60
CA THR A 262 -20.35 8.87 -7.30
C THR A 262 -21.03 9.82 -6.33
N ILE A 263 -21.25 11.07 -6.74
CA ILE A 263 -21.93 12.08 -5.93
C ILE A 263 -23.43 12.07 -6.27
N HIS A 264 -24.27 12.08 -5.24
CA HIS A 264 -25.72 12.17 -5.37
C HIS A 264 -26.22 13.48 -4.77
N ASP A 265 -26.97 14.25 -5.56
CA ASP A 265 -27.75 15.37 -5.05
C ASP A 265 -29.12 14.88 -4.62
N LEU A 266 -29.38 14.98 -3.31
CA LEU A 266 -30.62 14.51 -2.71
C LEU A 266 -31.53 15.66 -2.30
N VAL A 267 -31.15 16.90 -2.59
CA VAL A 267 -31.92 18.08 -2.17
C VAL A 267 -33.13 18.24 -3.09
N THR A 268 -34.34 18.25 -2.52
CA THR A 268 -35.53 18.69 -3.26
C THR A 268 -35.45 20.19 -3.51
N ALA A 269 -35.62 20.60 -4.77
CA ALA A 269 -35.80 22.00 -5.17
C ALA A 269 -37.02 22.65 -4.49
#